data_AF-A0A352PWQ3-F1
#
_entry.id   AF-A0A352PWQ3-F1
#
_cell.length_a   1.000
_cell.length_b   1.000
_cell.length_c   1.000
_cell.angle_alpha   90.00
_cell.angle_beta   90.00
_cell.angle_gamma   90.00
#
_symmetry.space_group_name_H-M   'P 1'
#
loop_
_entity.id
_entity.type
_entity.pdbx_description
1 polymer ?
#
loop_
_entity_poly.entity_id
_entity_poly.type
_entity_poly.pdbx_seq_one_letter_code
_entity_poly.pdbx_strand_id
1 'polypeptide(L)'
;PPPPLTILPKYQEVREFLQKIGLMLDTINYYWNMVVINYSFRDQLRIVSKLAQRAREFQPHIDRSRLLALFVFPILAGLLFFLVRTRFFNRKTPAKRLIGEFDTIMKRRGYLRTPNEGLQEFLDRVADGDLRERAQRFVVAFEETFYRDQPLHHAKRRSLRMLLRAI
;
A
#
# COMPACT_ATOMS: atom_id res chain seq x y z
N PRO A 1 -10.47 -48.92 38.75
CA PRO A 1 -10.24 -47.47 38.90
C PRO A 1 -9.21 -46.94 37.88
N PRO A 2 -9.59 -46.01 36.99
CA PRO A 2 -8.61 -45.38 36.10
C PRO A 2 -7.56 -44.64 36.97
N PRO A 3 -6.27 -44.70 36.61
CA PRO A 3 -5.21 -44.06 37.38
C PRO A 3 -5.43 -42.53 37.42
N PRO A 4 -5.04 -41.86 38.51
CA PRO A 4 -5.19 -40.41 38.63
C PRO A 4 -4.45 -39.73 37.47
N LEU A 5 -5.09 -38.73 36.85
CA LEU A 5 -4.59 -37.95 35.69
C LEU A 5 -3.25 -37.25 35.94
N THR A 6 -2.70 -37.33 37.16
CA THR A 6 -1.48 -36.70 37.62
C THR A 6 -0.18 -37.34 37.09
N ILE A 7 -0.24 -38.49 36.40
CA ILE A 7 0.96 -39.28 36.01
C ILE A 7 1.25 -39.26 34.50
N LEU A 8 0.64 -38.35 33.73
CA LEU A 8 0.93 -38.23 32.30
C LEU A 8 2.08 -37.22 32.08
N PRO A 9 3.25 -37.64 31.55
CA PRO A 9 4.46 -36.81 31.44
C PRO A 9 4.22 -35.51 30.65
N LYS A 10 3.31 -35.55 29.68
CA LYS A 10 2.88 -34.40 28.88
C LYS A 10 2.29 -33.24 29.70
N TYR A 11 1.62 -33.52 30.84
CA TYR A 11 1.05 -32.48 31.70
C TYR A 11 2.08 -31.87 32.65
N GLN A 12 3.15 -32.60 32.99
CA GLN A 12 4.24 -32.08 33.80
C GLN A 12 5.07 -31.07 33.00
N GLU A 13 5.40 -31.36 31.75
CA GLU A 13 6.15 -30.45 30.87
C GLU A 13 5.42 -29.11 30.65
N VAL A 14 4.10 -29.16 30.42
CA VAL A 14 3.28 -27.95 30.25
C VAL A 14 3.25 -27.14 31.55
N ARG A 15 3.15 -27.79 32.71
CA ARG A 15 3.16 -27.11 34.00
C ARG A 15 4.50 -26.44 34.30
N GLU A 16 5.62 -27.11 34.01
CA GLU A 16 6.95 -26.53 34.15
C GLU A 16 7.17 -25.34 33.20
N PHE A 17 6.68 -25.44 31.96
CA PHE A 17 6.73 -24.34 30.99
C PHE A 17 5.92 -23.13 31.46
N LEU A 18 4.69 -23.35 31.95
CA LEU A 18 3.84 -22.29 32.50
C LEU A 18 4.46 -21.65 33.75
N GLN A 19 5.13 -22.43 34.61
CA GLN A 19 5.87 -21.91 35.76
C GLN A 19 7.06 -21.05 35.34
N LYS A 20 7.82 -21.46 34.33
CA LYS A 20 8.92 -20.66 33.76
C LYS A 20 8.41 -19.33 33.20
N ILE A 21 7.28 -19.34 32.49
CA ILE A 21 6.64 -18.10 32.01
C ILE A 21 6.21 -17.21 33.17
N GLY A 22 5.60 -17.78 34.22
CA GLY A 22 5.22 -17.05 35.43
C GLY A 22 6.42 -16.34 36.06
N LEU A 23 7.54 -17.05 36.23
CA LEU A 23 8.78 -16.46 36.77
C LEU A 23 9.37 -15.36 35.88
N MET A 24 9.27 -15.50 34.55
CA MET A 24 9.68 -14.45 33.61
C MET A 24 8.77 -13.21 33.71
N LEU A 25 7.46 -13.40 33.83
CA LEU A 25 6.52 -12.31 34.01
C LEU A 25 6.73 -11.59 35.36
N ASP A 26 7.03 -12.31 36.43
CA ASP A 26 7.38 -11.72 37.73
C ASP A 26 8.65 -10.88 37.64
N THR A 27 9.65 -11.35 36.89
CA THR A 27 10.89 -10.59 36.63
C THR A 27 10.60 -9.31 35.86
N ILE A 28 9.78 -9.39 34.80
CA ILE A 28 9.35 -8.21 34.03
C ILE A 28 8.59 -7.23 34.93
N ASN A 29 7.69 -7.73 35.78
CA ASN A 29 6.93 -6.90 36.71
C ASN A 29 7.84 -6.22 37.74
N TYR A 30 8.87 -6.90 38.24
CA TYR A 30 9.88 -6.31 39.12
C TYR A 30 10.63 -5.17 38.43
N TYR A 31 11.12 -5.37 37.21
CA TYR A 31 11.80 -4.32 36.45
C TYR A 31 10.85 -3.17 36.08
N TRP A 32 9.59 -3.46 35.73
CA TRP A 32 8.58 -2.44 35.47
C TRP A 32 8.33 -1.58 36.71
N ASN A 33 8.11 -2.18 37.87
CA ASN A 33 7.96 -1.45 39.13
C ASN A 33 9.21 -0.65 39.47
N MET A 34 10.40 -1.20 39.28
CA MET A 34 11.64 -0.47 39.49
C MET A 34 11.77 0.73 38.54
N VAL A 35 11.40 0.60 37.26
CA VAL A 35 11.44 1.68 36.27
C VAL A 35 10.39 2.75 36.56
N VAL A 36 9.18 2.36 36.95
CA VAL A 36 8.07 3.27 37.26
C VAL A 36 8.30 4.00 38.59
N ILE A 37 8.78 3.30 39.62
CA ILE A 37 9.08 3.89 40.94
C ILE A 37 10.36 4.72 40.88
N ASN A 38 11.39 4.29 40.15
CA ASN A 38 12.60 5.10 39.88
C ASN A 38 12.47 5.98 38.63
N TYR A 39 11.27 6.42 38.26
CA TYR A 39 11.11 7.47 37.25
C TYR A 39 11.57 8.83 37.84
N SER A 40 12.84 8.90 38.20
CA SER A 40 13.53 10.10 38.62
C SER A 40 14.01 10.80 37.34
N PHE A 41 13.34 11.88 36.99
CA PHE A 41 13.80 12.84 35.97
C PHE A 41 15.26 13.30 36.20
N ARG A 42 15.77 13.12 37.43
CA ARG A 42 17.10 13.52 37.86
C ARG A 42 18.21 12.75 37.15
N ASP A 43 18.05 11.44 36.91
CA ASP A 43 19.05 10.64 36.20
C ASP A 43 19.02 10.90 34.69
N GLN A 44 17.84 11.15 34.13
CA GLN A 44 17.66 11.51 32.73
C GLN A 44 18.33 12.86 32.42
N LEU A 45 18.20 13.84 33.32
CA LEU A 45 18.89 15.13 33.21
C LEU A 45 20.42 14.99 33.21
N ARG A 46 20.97 13.99 33.90
CA ARG A 46 22.42 13.71 33.93
C ARG A 46 22.94 13.11 32.62
N ILE A 47 22.12 12.32 31.93
CA ILE A 47 22.46 11.79 30.60
C ILE A 47 22.38 12.92 29.56
N VAL A 48 21.30 13.71 29.61
CA VAL A 48 21.09 14.86 28.70
C VAL A 48 22.19 15.91 28.89
N SER A 49 22.59 16.22 30.12
CA SER A 49 23.65 17.21 30.38
C SER A 49 25.02 16.72 29.89
N LYS A 50 25.34 15.43 30.05
CA LYS A 50 26.55 14.83 29.49
C LYS A 50 26.55 14.80 27.96
N LEU A 51 25.40 14.53 27.34
CA LEU A 51 25.26 14.60 25.88
C LEU A 51 25.40 16.04 25.38
N ALA A 52 24.79 17.00 26.07
CA ALA A 52 24.88 18.42 25.73
C ALA A 52 26.30 18.97 25.89
N GLN A 53 27.04 18.50 26.90
CA GLN A 53 28.43 18.87 27.11
C GLN A 53 29.33 18.27 26.01
N ARG A 54 29.16 16.98 25.69
CA ARG A 54 29.84 16.35 24.54
C ARG A 54 29.48 17.02 23.22
N ALA A 55 28.24 17.44 23.03
CA ALA A 55 27.80 18.14 21.82
C ALA A 55 28.36 19.57 21.72
N ARG A 56 28.69 20.24 22.84
CA ARG A 56 29.41 21.52 22.82
C ARG A 56 30.90 21.37 22.55
N GLU A 57 31.51 20.28 23.05
CA GLU A 57 32.90 19.92 22.76
C GLU A 57 33.08 19.37 21.34
N PHE A 58 32.02 18.75 20.80
CA PHE A 58 31.93 18.43 19.38
C PHE A 58 31.82 19.75 18.62
N GLN A 59 32.95 20.27 18.17
CA GLN A 59 33.01 21.29 17.12
C GLN A 59 33.07 20.54 15.79
N PRO A 60 31.94 20.17 15.18
CA PRO A 60 32.01 19.47 13.93
C PRO A 60 32.56 20.47 12.90
N HIS A 61 33.74 20.19 12.35
CA HIS A 61 34.19 20.78 11.10
C HIS A 61 33.27 20.23 10.00
N ILE A 62 32.06 20.77 9.96
CA ILE A 62 31.06 20.35 8.99
C ILE A 62 31.37 21.06 7.69
N ASP A 63 32.07 20.35 6.82
CA ASP A 63 32.18 20.75 5.42
C ASP A 63 30.77 20.97 4.87
N ARG A 64 30.53 22.17 4.32
CA ARG A 64 29.24 22.54 3.69
C ARG A 64 28.77 21.49 2.68
N SER A 65 29.70 20.79 2.02
CA SER A 65 29.43 19.69 1.09
C SER A 65 28.76 18.47 1.75
N ARG A 66 29.09 18.16 3.02
CA ARG A 66 28.49 17.04 3.76
C ARG A 66 27.09 17.37 4.30
N LEU A 67 26.82 18.63 4.65
CA LEU A 67 25.45 19.08 4.97
C LEU A 67 24.56 19.10 3.75
N LEU A 68 25.08 19.61 2.62
CA LEU A 68 24.39 19.54 1.35
C LEU A 68 24.09 18.08 0.99
N ALA A 69 25.04 17.16 1.15
CA ALA A 69 24.78 15.74 0.92
C ALA A 69 23.69 15.17 1.85
N LEU A 70 23.66 15.55 3.13
CA LEU A 70 22.68 15.05 4.10
C LEU A 70 21.23 15.47 3.77
N PHE A 71 21.02 16.66 3.21
CA PHE A 71 19.69 17.16 2.84
C PHE A 71 19.33 16.93 1.38
N VAL A 72 20.30 17.07 0.47
CA VAL A 72 20.07 16.92 -0.99
C VAL A 72 19.87 15.45 -1.35
N PHE A 73 20.61 14.53 -0.75
CA PHE A 73 20.50 13.10 -1.06
C PHE A 73 19.10 12.52 -0.80
N PRO A 74 18.45 12.71 0.37
CA PRO A 74 17.10 12.19 0.60
C PRO A 74 16.05 12.88 -0.28
N ILE A 75 16.23 14.17 -0.60
CA ILE A 75 15.33 14.88 -1.52
C ILE A 75 15.45 14.31 -2.93
N LEU A 76 16.67 14.11 -3.42
CA LEU A 76 16.91 13.54 -4.76
C LEU A 76 16.42 12.09 -4.84
N ALA A 77 16.68 11.29 -3.81
CA ALA A 77 16.23 9.90 -3.72
C ALA A 77 14.69 9.82 -3.67
N GLY A 78 14.05 10.68 -2.88
CA GLY A 78 12.59 10.78 -2.82
C GLY A 78 11.97 11.21 -4.15
N LEU A 79 12.58 12.19 -4.83
CA LEU A 79 12.13 12.65 -6.15
C LEU A 79 12.30 11.55 -7.20
N LEU A 80 13.42 10.83 -7.19
CA LEU A 80 13.68 9.71 -8.10
C LEU A 80 12.68 8.57 -7.84
N PHE A 81 12.44 8.21 -6.57
CA PHE A 81 11.45 7.20 -6.21
C PHE A 81 10.04 7.58 -6.67
N PHE A 82 9.64 8.85 -6.48
CA PHE A 82 8.36 9.36 -6.94
C PHE A 82 8.23 9.32 -8.46
N LEU A 83 9.28 9.72 -9.19
CA LEU A 83 9.32 9.64 -10.66
C LEU A 83 9.27 8.20 -11.18
N VAL A 84 10.04 7.29 -10.58
CA VAL A 84 10.01 5.86 -10.95
C VAL A 84 8.63 5.28 -10.65
N ARG A 85 8.07 5.53 -9.47
CA ARG A 85 6.73 5.06 -9.09
C ARG A 85 5.67 5.60 -10.04
N THR A 86 5.64 6.91 -10.31
CA THR A 86 4.66 7.48 -11.24
C THR A 86 4.87 7.00 -12.67
N ARG A 87 6.10 6.81 -13.15
CA ARG A 87 6.35 6.39 -14.53
C ARG A 87 6.13 4.89 -14.77
N PHE A 88 6.34 4.05 -13.75
CA PHE A 88 6.16 2.60 -13.84
C PHE A 88 4.77 2.16 -13.38
N PHE A 89 4.26 2.64 -12.24
CA PHE A 89 2.95 2.24 -11.72
C PHE A 89 1.79 3.04 -12.30
N ASN A 90 2.03 4.27 -12.77
CA ASN A 90 1.00 5.10 -13.41
C ASN A 90 1.01 4.95 -14.94
N ARG A 91 1.65 3.90 -15.48
CA ARG A 91 1.38 3.47 -16.86
C ARG A 91 -0.09 3.08 -16.92
N LYS A 92 -0.95 4.04 -17.31
CA LYS A 92 -2.35 3.78 -17.65
C LYS A 92 -2.36 2.53 -18.50
N THR A 93 -2.88 1.45 -17.94
CA THR A 93 -2.99 0.15 -18.60
C THR A 93 -3.61 0.41 -19.98
N PRO A 94 -3.16 -0.22 -21.07
CA PRO A 94 -3.75 -0.02 -22.39
C PRO A 94 -5.29 -0.08 -22.39
N ALA A 95 -5.86 -0.87 -21.48
CA ALA A 95 -7.30 -0.90 -21.16
C ALA A 95 -7.88 0.46 -20.70
N LYS A 96 -7.25 1.16 -19.74
CA LYS A 96 -7.67 2.49 -19.27
C LYS A 96 -7.63 3.56 -20.37
N ARG A 97 -6.73 3.42 -21.36
CA ARG A 97 -6.71 4.34 -22.51
C ARG A 97 -7.91 4.12 -23.43
N LEU A 98 -8.26 2.87 -23.70
CA LEU A 98 -9.44 2.53 -24.51
C LEU A 98 -10.74 3.02 -23.87
N ILE A 99 -10.91 2.84 -22.55
CA ILE A 99 -12.07 3.37 -21.82
C ILE A 99 -12.12 4.90 -21.93
N GLY A 100 -10.99 5.58 -21.80
CA GLY A 100 -10.95 7.03 -21.95
C GLY A 100 -11.32 7.52 -23.37
N GLU A 101 -10.94 6.78 -24.42
CA GLU A 101 -11.36 7.05 -25.80
C GLU A 101 -12.89 6.86 -25.93
N PHE A 102 -13.45 5.77 -25.39
CA PHE A 102 -14.90 5.52 -25.34
C PHE A 102 -15.67 6.63 -24.63
N ASP A 103 -15.25 6.99 -23.41
CA ASP A 103 -15.87 8.05 -22.61
C ASP A 103 -15.85 9.39 -23.35
N THR A 104 -14.79 9.67 -24.11
CA THR A 104 -14.69 10.90 -24.92
C THR A 104 -15.68 10.91 -26.09
N ILE A 105 -15.85 9.78 -26.78
CA ILE A 105 -16.80 9.64 -27.90
C ILE A 105 -18.24 9.79 -27.38
N MET A 106 -18.57 9.12 -26.28
CA MET A 106 -19.90 9.18 -25.68
C MET A 106 -20.23 10.57 -25.12
N LYS A 107 -19.23 11.25 -24.53
CA LYS A 107 -19.37 12.65 -24.09
C LYS A 107 -19.69 13.59 -25.24
N ARG A 108 -19.09 13.40 -26.43
CA ARG A 108 -19.43 14.18 -27.63
C ARG A 108 -20.88 13.98 -28.09
N ARG A 109 -21.49 12.84 -27.75
CA ARG A 109 -22.88 12.52 -28.05
C ARG A 109 -23.85 12.88 -26.92
N GLY A 110 -23.37 13.59 -25.89
CA GLY A 110 -24.19 14.07 -24.79
C GLY A 110 -24.30 13.12 -23.60
N TYR A 111 -23.63 11.96 -23.63
CA TYR A 111 -23.68 10.97 -22.55
C TYR A 111 -22.41 11.01 -21.71
N LEU A 112 -22.54 11.45 -20.46
CA LEU A 112 -21.44 11.45 -19.49
C LEU A 112 -21.59 10.28 -18.51
N ARG A 113 -20.54 9.45 -18.42
CA ARG A 113 -20.43 8.37 -17.43
C ARG A 113 -19.97 8.92 -16.08
N THR A 114 -20.58 8.46 -14.99
CA THR A 114 -20.14 8.84 -13.65
C THR A 114 -18.98 7.95 -13.17
N PRO A 115 -18.12 8.42 -12.25
CA PRO A 115 -16.93 7.66 -11.84
C PRO A 115 -17.22 6.31 -11.18
N ASN A 116 -18.42 6.15 -10.58
CA ASN A 116 -18.83 4.96 -9.83
C ASN A 116 -19.79 4.05 -10.62
N GLU A 117 -20.03 4.35 -11.89
CA GLU A 117 -20.99 3.64 -12.74
C GLU A 117 -20.27 2.65 -13.65
N GLY A 118 -20.82 1.43 -13.68
CA GLY A 118 -20.35 0.35 -14.55
C GLY A 118 -20.52 0.69 -16.03
N LEU A 119 -19.73 0.08 -16.90
CA LEU A 119 -19.88 0.28 -18.35
C LEU A 119 -21.25 -0.21 -18.85
N GLN A 120 -21.76 -1.30 -18.29
CA GLN A 120 -23.09 -1.83 -18.63
C GLN A 120 -24.22 -0.91 -18.13
N GLU A 121 -24.15 -0.45 -16.88
CA GLU A 121 -25.11 0.51 -16.30
C GLU A 121 -25.16 1.81 -17.10
N PHE A 122 -24.00 2.29 -17.57
CA PHE A 122 -23.91 3.45 -18.43
C PHE A 122 -24.65 3.28 -19.77
N LEU A 123 -24.61 2.08 -20.36
CA LEU A 123 -25.30 1.79 -21.61
C LEU A 123 -26.82 1.75 -21.44
N ASP A 124 -27.31 1.33 -20.28
CA ASP A 124 -28.76 1.27 -20.00
C ASP A 124 -29.41 2.65 -20.00
N ARG A 125 -28.62 3.70 -19.72
CA ARG A 125 -29.04 5.11 -19.76
C ARG A 125 -29.00 5.73 -21.16
N VAL A 126 -28.40 5.06 -22.15
CA VAL A 126 -28.34 5.55 -23.53
C VAL A 126 -29.68 5.29 -24.20
N ALA A 127 -30.42 6.38 -24.48
CA ALA A 127 -31.75 6.32 -25.10
C ALA A 127 -31.73 5.99 -26.60
N ASP A 128 -30.64 6.35 -27.29
CA ASP A 128 -30.44 6.03 -28.71
C ASP A 128 -30.09 4.54 -28.87
N GLY A 129 -31.01 3.77 -29.44
CA GLY A 129 -30.88 2.32 -29.59
C GLY A 129 -29.72 1.89 -30.49
N ASP A 130 -29.49 2.59 -31.59
CA ASP A 130 -28.40 2.30 -32.53
C ASP A 130 -27.04 2.61 -31.90
N LEU A 131 -26.96 3.72 -31.16
CA LEU A 131 -25.78 4.08 -30.39
C LEU A 131 -25.50 3.08 -29.27
N ARG A 132 -26.54 2.70 -28.53
CA ARG A 132 -26.45 1.73 -27.44
C ARG A 132 -25.95 0.39 -27.95
N GLU A 133 -26.44 -0.11 -29.08
CA GLU A 133 -26.02 -1.40 -29.64
C GLU A 133 -24.53 -1.39 -30.08
N ARG A 134 -24.08 -0.31 -30.72
CA ARG A 134 -22.67 -0.15 -31.11
C ARG A 134 -21.75 -0.05 -29.89
N ALA A 135 -22.19 0.68 -28.87
CA ALA A 135 -21.47 0.85 -27.62
C ALA A 135 -21.46 -0.46 -26.79
N GLN A 136 -22.55 -1.24 -26.81
CA GLN A 136 -22.64 -2.54 -26.17
C GLN A 136 -21.69 -3.57 -26.80
N ARG A 137 -21.58 -3.60 -28.14
CA ARG A 137 -20.59 -4.44 -28.83
C ARG A 137 -19.15 -4.13 -28.41
N PHE A 138 -18.83 -2.85 -28.20
CA PHE A 138 -17.52 -2.46 -27.68
C PHE A 138 -17.32 -2.91 -26.22
N VAL A 139 -18.29 -2.69 -25.34
CA VAL A 139 -18.20 -3.04 -23.91
C VAL A 139 -18.06 -4.55 -23.72
N VAL A 140 -18.86 -5.36 -24.41
CA VAL A 140 -18.77 -6.83 -24.34
C VAL A 140 -17.39 -7.32 -24.80
N ALA A 141 -16.91 -6.85 -25.95
CA ALA A 141 -15.58 -7.21 -26.46
C ALA A 141 -14.43 -6.75 -25.54
N PHE A 142 -14.62 -5.63 -24.86
CA PHE A 142 -13.68 -5.11 -23.88
C PHE A 142 -13.66 -5.97 -22.60
N GLU A 143 -14.83 -6.31 -22.05
CA GLU A 143 -14.99 -7.15 -20.86
C GLU A 143 -14.46 -8.57 -21.07
N GLU A 144 -14.73 -9.20 -22.22
CA GLU A 144 -14.17 -10.50 -22.57
C GLU A 144 -12.63 -10.50 -22.63
N THR A 145 -12.04 -9.38 -23.04
CA THR A 145 -10.59 -9.22 -23.11
C THR A 145 -10.00 -8.97 -21.72
N PHE A 146 -10.74 -8.30 -20.84
CA PHE A 146 -10.30 -7.96 -19.48
C PHE A 146 -10.42 -9.15 -18.52
N TYR A 147 -11.53 -9.90 -18.56
CA TYR A 147 -11.78 -11.05 -17.67
C TYR A 147 -10.95 -12.29 -17.98
N ARG A 148 -10.37 -12.40 -19.19
CA ARG A 148 -9.51 -13.54 -19.57
C ARG A 148 -8.05 -13.41 -19.17
N ASP A 149 -7.66 -12.32 -18.51
CA ASP A 149 -6.30 -12.06 -18.00
C ASP A 149 -5.17 -12.29 -19.04
N GLN A 150 -5.51 -12.21 -20.34
CA GLN A 150 -4.56 -12.36 -21.41
C GLN A 150 -3.92 -10.99 -21.70
N PRO A 151 -2.58 -10.88 -21.78
CA PRO A 151 -1.94 -9.62 -22.14
C PRO A 151 -2.52 -9.15 -23.48
N LEU A 152 -3.06 -7.92 -23.51
CA LEU A 152 -3.72 -7.26 -24.64
C LEU A 152 -2.87 -7.37 -25.93
N HIS A 153 -3.06 -8.46 -26.66
CA HIS A 153 -2.32 -8.82 -27.85
C HIS A 153 -2.59 -7.76 -28.93
N HIS A 154 -1.56 -7.35 -29.66
CA HIS A 154 -1.61 -6.20 -30.58
C HIS A 154 -2.74 -6.29 -31.64
N ALA A 155 -3.11 -7.50 -32.06
CA ALA A 155 -4.21 -7.73 -32.99
C ALA A 155 -5.59 -7.33 -32.42
N LYS A 156 -5.88 -7.66 -31.15
CA LYS A 156 -7.19 -7.36 -30.53
C LYS A 156 -7.38 -5.87 -30.22
N ARG A 157 -6.29 -5.12 -30.00
CA ARG A 157 -6.34 -3.65 -29.89
C ARG A 157 -6.83 -2.98 -31.17
N ARG A 158 -6.53 -3.54 -32.34
CA ARG A 158 -7.01 -3.02 -33.62
C ARG A 158 -8.52 -3.25 -33.77
N SER A 159 -9.02 -4.41 -33.36
CA SER A 159 -10.45 -4.75 -33.37
C SER A 159 -11.27 -3.82 -32.48
N LEU A 160 -10.83 -3.59 -31.25
CA LEU A 160 -11.50 -2.68 -30.30
C LEU A 160 -11.50 -1.23 -30.80
N ARG A 161 -10.41 -0.79 -31.45
CA ARG A 161 -10.36 0.53 -32.11
C ARG A 161 -11.27 0.65 -33.32
N MET A 162 -11.50 -0.44 -34.06
CA MET A 162 -12.47 -0.44 -35.16
C MET A 162 -13.90 -0.30 -34.63
N LEU A 163 -14.22 -0.98 -33.52
CA LEU A 163 -15.52 -0.82 -32.85
C LEU A 163 -15.73 0.61 -32.32
N LEU A 164 -14.69 1.23 -31.74
CA LEU A 164 -14.75 2.64 -31.33
C LEU A 164 -15.00 3.61 -32.49
N ARG A 165 -14.49 3.31 -33.70
CA ARG A 165 -14.75 4.12 -34.89
C ARG A 165 -16.14 3.91 -35.49
N ALA A 166 -16.74 2.75 -35.22
CA ALA A 166 -18.08 2.40 -35.68
C ALA A 166 -19.19 2.97 -34.78
N ILE A 167 -18.85 3.30 -33.53
CA ILE A 167 -19.71 4.06 -32.62
C ILE A 167 -19.86 5.45 -33.20
#